data_AF-A0AAW6I4Y6-F1
#
_entry.id   AF-A0AAW6I4Y6-F1
#
_cell.length_a   1.000
_cell.length_b   1.000
_cell.length_c   1.000
_cell.angle_alpha   90.00
_cell.angle_beta   90.00
_cell.angle_gamma   90.00
#
_symmetry.space_group_name_H-M   'P 1'
#
loop_
_entity.id
_entity.type
_entity.pdbx_description
1 polymer ?
#
loop_
_entity_poly.entity_id
_entity_poly.type
_entity_poly.pdbx_seq_one_letter_code
_entity_poly.pdbx_strand_id
1 'polypeptide(L)'
;METTESFTPEELLDAGRRTIDRKALQKTIRDIFSYRNPLRQFMEGYRFNVIRWSATNLRKPSLWKRVSLFFNTKGIPGILRENFRQNRADLLARWERSVISDINRSLIRLGSIPLSSKPRDLSRQLKDISRKIYRMTTYDRCPSLLQESLLLSTYEYIFASPHDRKFGNLCPDEICGMLRQNGVPQESLCYQNYESILAGRETVLYEFTSDGKATLYLKPMDHVRLEMTSKGYDMAPTGLPPARTVPSPTESMENTPQLSEKIGKTRKARSGEKPAKGAGKSKKGPKIG
;
A
#
# COMPACT_ATOMS: atom_id res chain seq x y z
N MET A 1 6.72 -2.11 39.24
CA MET A 1 5.49 -2.28 38.44
C MET A 1 5.76 -1.69 37.07
N GLU A 2 6.01 -2.54 36.08
CA GLU A 2 6.09 -2.10 34.68
C GLU A 2 4.67 -1.80 34.21
N THR A 3 4.33 -0.53 34.07
CA THR A 3 3.12 -0.12 33.35
C THR A 3 3.39 -0.31 31.87
N THR A 4 3.17 -1.54 31.41
CA THR A 4 2.96 -1.84 30.00
C THR A 4 1.67 -1.12 29.61
N GLU A 5 1.78 0.15 29.22
CA GLU A 5 0.68 0.82 28.53
C GLU A 5 0.47 0.07 27.21
N SER A 6 -0.49 -0.86 27.24
CA SER A 6 -1.05 -1.51 26.07
C SER A 6 -1.78 -0.43 25.30
N PHE A 7 -1.07 0.26 24.42
CA PHE A 7 -1.68 1.15 23.44
C PHE A 7 -2.73 0.34 22.68
N THR A 8 -3.98 0.79 22.74
CA THR A 8 -5.05 0.16 21.97
C THR A 8 -4.73 0.34 20.48
N PRO A 9 -4.85 -0.72 19.65
CA PRO A 9 -4.52 -0.66 18.23
C PRO A 9 -5.23 0.49 17.51
N GLU A 10 -6.45 0.81 17.91
CA GLU A 10 -7.28 1.88 17.34
C GLU A 10 -6.66 3.27 17.47
N GLU A 11 -5.99 3.58 18.59
CA GLU A 11 -5.34 4.88 18.82
C GLU A 11 -4.04 5.05 18.00
N LEU A 12 -3.47 3.94 17.53
CA LEU A 12 -2.35 3.92 16.61
C LEU A 12 -2.82 4.04 15.16
N LEU A 13 -3.98 3.47 14.80
CA LEU A 13 -4.51 3.54 13.43
C LEU A 13 -4.86 4.98 13.01
N ASP A 14 -5.28 5.84 13.95
CA ASP A 14 -5.59 7.26 13.69
C ASP A 14 -4.36 8.19 13.78
N ALA A 15 -3.23 7.66 14.29
CA ALA A 15 -1.99 8.38 14.50
C ALA A 15 -1.18 8.50 13.19
N GLY A 16 -1.45 9.53 12.38
CA GLY A 16 -0.61 9.85 11.21
C GLY A 16 0.84 10.20 11.61
N ARG A 17 1.80 10.12 10.67
CA ARG A 17 3.26 10.35 10.87
C ARG A 17 3.66 11.45 11.87
N ARG A 18 2.99 12.61 11.82
CA ARG A 18 3.27 13.77 12.70
C ARG A 18 2.99 13.48 14.18
N THR A 19 2.03 12.62 14.46
CA THR A 19 1.70 12.20 15.84
C THR A 19 2.75 11.25 16.38
N ILE A 20 3.40 10.43 15.54
CA ILE A 20 4.46 9.50 15.95
C ILE A 20 5.71 10.27 16.39
N ASP A 21 6.10 11.31 15.66
CA ASP A 21 7.22 12.18 16.06
C ASP A 21 6.95 12.87 17.40
N ARG A 22 5.72 13.38 17.61
CA ARG A 22 5.30 13.98 18.89
C ARG A 22 5.27 12.96 20.03
N LYS A 23 4.72 11.76 19.79
CA LYS A 23 4.68 10.67 20.78
C LYS A 23 6.09 10.17 21.12
N ALA A 24 6.99 10.06 20.14
CA ALA A 24 8.40 9.73 20.37
C ALA A 24 9.12 10.78 21.21
N LEU A 25 8.84 12.07 20.97
CA LEU A 25 9.39 13.16 21.77
C LEU A 25 8.88 13.10 23.21
N GLN A 26 7.56 12.94 23.42
CA GLN A 26 6.97 12.79 24.75
C GLN A 26 7.55 11.58 25.50
N LYS A 27 7.66 10.44 24.83
CA LYS A 27 8.28 9.23 25.40
C LYS A 27 9.73 9.49 25.79
N THR A 28 10.49 10.18 24.95
CA THR A 28 11.89 10.53 25.25
C THR A 28 11.99 11.48 26.44
N ILE A 29 11.10 12.47 26.56
CA ILE A 29 11.04 13.37 27.72
C ILE A 29 10.68 12.59 28.99
N ARG A 30 9.69 11.69 28.92
CA ARG A 30 9.32 10.82 30.05
C ARG A 30 10.48 9.92 30.48
N ASP A 31 11.21 9.37 29.51
CA ASP A 31 12.34 8.47 29.75
C ASP A 31 13.52 9.18 30.45
N ILE A 32 13.65 10.51 30.33
CA ILE A 32 14.65 11.31 31.08
C ILE A 32 14.48 11.13 32.59
N PHE A 33 13.23 11.07 33.05
CA PHE A 33 12.87 10.95 34.46
C PHE A 33 12.70 9.50 34.93
N SER A 34 12.97 8.53 34.05
CA SER A 34 12.84 7.10 34.33
C SER A 34 14.22 6.41 34.38
N TYR A 35 14.23 5.08 34.42
CA TYR A 35 15.45 4.25 34.44
C TYR A 35 16.36 4.49 33.22
N ARG A 36 15.81 5.00 32.11
CA ARG A 36 16.55 5.44 30.90
C ARG A 36 17.07 6.88 30.97
N ASN A 37 17.49 7.33 32.16
CA ASN A 37 18.01 8.67 32.37
C ASN A 37 19.30 8.89 31.54
N PRO A 38 19.38 9.96 30.72
CA PRO A 38 20.55 10.24 29.89
C PRO A 38 21.83 10.54 30.69
N LEU A 39 21.71 11.03 31.93
CA LEU A 39 22.85 11.21 32.83
C LEU A 39 23.46 9.88 33.24
N ARG A 40 22.63 8.88 33.51
CA ARG A 40 23.08 7.54 33.84
C ARG A 40 23.76 6.88 32.65
N GLN A 41 23.15 6.96 31.47
CA GLN A 41 23.74 6.45 30.23
C GLN A 41 25.08 7.14 29.90
N PHE A 42 25.18 8.44 30.16
CA PHE A 42 26.43 9.18 30.03
C PHE A 42 27.49 8.64 31.01
N MET A 43 27.15 8.49 32.29
CA MET A 43 28.07 7.96 33.30
C MET A 43 28.49 6.51 33.01
N GLU A 44 27.59 5.67 32.50
CA GLU A 44 27.90 4.31 32.05
C GLU A 44 28.87 4.32 30.86
N GLY A 45 28.64 5.20 29.87
CA GLY A 45 29.56 5.40 28.75
C GLY A 45 30.94 5.90 29.18
N TYR A 46 30.99 6.84 30.12
CA TYR A 46 32.24 7.34 30.70
C TYR A 46 32.99 6.24 31.45
N ARG A 47 32.29 5.47 32.30
CA ARG A 47 32.88 4.32 33.01
C ARG A 47 33.43 3.29 32.02
N PHE A 48 32.69 3.00 30.96
CA PHE A 48 33.13 2.11 29.90
C PHE A 48 34.40 2.62 29.21
N ASN A 49 34.46 3.91 28.85
CA ASN A 49 35.64 4.54 28.25
C ASN A 49 36.88 4.49 29.19
N VAL A 50 36.67 4.69 30.49
CA VAL A 50 37.71 4.56 31.51
C VAL A 50 38.23 3.13 31.61
N ILE A 51 37.32 2.14 31.68
CA ILE A 51 37.68 0.72 31.72
C ILE A 51 38.42 0.32 30.44
N ARG A 52 37.90 0.69 29.27
CA ARG A 52 38.52 0.42 27.97
C ARG A 52 39.93 0.99 27.87
N TRP A 53 40.13 2.24 28.31
CA TRP A 53 41.47 2.84 28.31
C TRP A 53 42.40 2.16 29.32
N SER A 54 41.90 1.83 30.52
CA SER A 54 42.69 1.14 31.53
C SER A 54 43.12 -0.24 31.07
N ALA A 55 42.25 -0.97 30.36
CA ALA A 55 42.53 -2.28 29.81
C ALA A 55 43.59 -2.22 28.70
N THR A 56 43.52 -1.21 27.81
CA THR A 56 44.50 -1.05 26.72
C THR A 56 45.87 -0.57 27.19
N ASN A 57 45.94 0.14 28.33
CA ASN A 57 47.20 0.69 28.85
C ASN A 57 47.74 -0.07 30.08
N LEU A 58 47.03 -1.10 30.55
CA LEU A 58 47.34 -1.91 31.75
C LEU A 58 47.62 -1.07 33.02
N ARG A 59 47.11 0.17 33.09
CA ARG A 59 47.33 1.12 34.19
C ARG A 59 46.11 2.00 34.43
N LYS A 60 46.00 2.53 35.66
CA LYS A 60 44.91 3.46 36.01
C LYS A 60 45.10 4.82 35.32
N PRO A 61 44.05 5.45 34.76
CA PRO A 61 44.15 6.77 34.14
C PRO A 61 44.43 7.86 35.17
N SER A 62 45.32 8.79 34.80
CA SER A 62 45.60 10.01 35.55
C SER A 62 44.37 10.93 35.60
N LEU A 63 44.35 11.90 36.53
CA LEU A 63 43.25 12.85 36.67
C LEU A 63 42.98 13.63 35.36
N TRP A 64 44.04 14.14 34.73
CA TRP A 64 43.94 14.78 33.41
C TRP A 64 43.39 13.85 32.33
N LYS A 65 43.79 12.57 32.35
CA LYS A 65 43.28 11.61 31.37
C LYS A 65 41.81 11.28 31.61
N ARG A 66 41.35 11.22 32.86
CA ARG A 66 39.94 11.06 33.22
C ARG A 66 39.09 12.22 32.72
N VAL A 67 39.55 13.46 32.92
CA VAL A 67 38.89 14.66 32.39
C VAL A 67 38.80 14.60 30.86
N SER A 68 39.90 14.24 30.18
CA SER A 68 39.90 14.04 28.72
C SER A 68 38.90 12.96 28.27
N LEU A 69 38.82 11.81 28.98
CA LEU A 69 37.87 10.74 28.66
C LEU A 69 36.41 11.15 28.93
N PHE A 70 36.16 11.99 29.92
CA PHE A 70 34.85 12.54 30.20
C PHE A 70 34.33 13.40 29.03
N PHE A 71 35.17 14.31 28.51
CA PHE A 71 34.81 15.14 27.35
C PHE A 71 34.76 14.36 26.03
N ASN A 72 35.54 13.28 25.90
CA ASN A 72 35.46 12.36 24.76
C ASN A 72 34.24 11.41 24.83
N THR A 73 33.53 11.37 25.96
CA THR A 73 32.32 10.57 26.09
C THR A 73 31.17 11.28 25.38
N LYS A 74 30.34 10.52 24.65
CA LYS A 74 29.18 11.04 23.92
C LYS A 74 28.31 11.87 24.87
N GLY A 75 28.16 13.17 24.61
CA GLY A 75 27.43 14.06 25.49
C GLY A 75 25.94 13.74 25.61
N ILE A 76 25.33 14.24 26.68
CA ILE A 76 23.88 14.12 27.00
C ILE A 76 22.99 14.47 25.80
N PRO A 77 23.23 15.54 25.01
CA PRO A 77 22.42 15.84 23.84
C PRO A 77 22.48 14.74 22.77
N GLY A 78 23.65 14.13 22.57
CA GLY A 78 23.83 13.02 21.64
C GLY A 78 23.13 11.74 22.10
N ILE A 79 23.03 11.53 23.41
CA ILE A 79 22.29 10.42 24.02
C ILE A 79 20.77 10.63 23.86
N LEU A 80 20.27 11.83 24.16
CA LEU A 80 18.86 12.20 23.96
C LEU A 80 18.41 12.03 22.50
N ARG A 81 19.25 12.46 21.56
CA ARG A 81 18.98 12.28 20.12
C ARG A 81 18.86 10.80 19.76
N GLU A 82 19.70 9.95 20.34
CA GLU A 82 19.66 8.51 20.09
C GLU A 82 18.43 7.86 20.71
N ASN A 83 18.10 8.19 21.96
CA ASN A 83 16.90 7.71 22.63
C ASN A 83 15.64 8.13 21.85
N PHE A 84 15.60 9.35 21.34
CA PHE A 84 14.53 9.80 20.44
C PHE A 84 14.46 8.97 19.17
N ARG A 85 15.60 8.75 18.48
CA ARG A 85 15.64 7.93 17.27
C ARG A 85 15.15 6.50 17.52
N GLN A 86 15.58 5.88 18.62
CA GLN A 86 15.15 4.54 19.02
C GLN A 86 13.66 4.50 19.36
N ASN A 87 13.17 5.42 20.18
CA ASN A 87 11.76 5.52 20.54
C ASN A 87 10.87 5.76 19.31
N ARG A 88 11.33 6.61 18.40
CA ARG A 88 10.68 6.85 17.12
C ARG A 88 10.64 5.59 16.26
N ALA A 89 11.75 4.88 16.12
CA ALA A 89 11.81 3.64 15.35
C ALA A 89 10.90 2.54 15.93
N ASP A 90 10.89 2.36 17.25
CA ASP A 90 10.00 1.40 17.94
C ASP A 90 8.53 1.75 17.73
N LEU A 91 8.15 3.01 17.92
CA LEU A 91 6.76 3.47 17.71
C LEU A 91 6.33 3.36 16.24
N LEU A 92 7.22 3.72 15.30
CA LEU A 92 6.96 3.55 13.87
C LEU A 92 6.73 2.08 13.53
N ALA A 93 7.61 1.18 13.98
CA ALA A 93 7.48 -0.25 13.69
C ALA A 93 6.21 -0.86 14.31
N ARG A 94 5.81 -0.42 15.51
CA ARG A 94 4.53 -0.84 16.12
C ARG A 94 3.34 -0.35 15.33
N TRP A 95 3.36 0.92 14.91
CA TRP A 95 2.33 1.52 14.07
C TRP A 95 2.21 0.78 12.73
N GLU A 96 3.32 0.56 12.03
CA GLU A 96 3.37 -0.16 10.75
C GLU A 96 2.75 -1.56 10.87
N ARG A 97 3.17 -2.34 11.87
CA ARG A 97 2.60 -3.68 12.13
C ARG A 97 1.11 -3.62 12.45
N SER A 98 0.68 -2.61 13.21
CA SER A 98 -0.72 -2.43 13.57
C SER A 98 -1.58 -2.15 12.33
N VAL A 99 -1.15 -1.24 11.45
CA VAL A 99 -1.88 -0.89 10.22
C VAL A 99 -1.93 -2.07 9.27
N ILE A 100 -0.80 -2.76 9.04
CA ILE A 100 -0.75 -3.93 8.14
C ILE A 100 -1.62 -5.07 8.70
N SER A 101 -1.53 -5.34 10.00
CA SER A 101 -2.38 -6.38 10.62
C SER A 101 -3.86 -6.03 10.52
N ASP A 102 -4.22 -4.76 10.63
CA ASP A 102 -5.59 -4.30 10.53
C ASP A 102 -6.12 -4.39 9.09
N ILE A 103 -5.30 -4.04 8.09
CA ILE A 103 -5.59 -4.25 6.67
C ILE A 103 -5.84 -5.74 6.40
N ASN A 104 -4.92 -6.61 6.82
CA ASN A 104 -5.02 -8.05 6.57
C ASN A 104 -6.23 -8.69 7.26
N ARG A 105 -6.50 -8.32 8.51
CA ARG A 105 -7.71 -8.79 9.23
C ARG A 105 -8.98 -8.30 8.55
N SER A 106 -8.99 -7.05 8.10
CA SER A 106 -10.15 -6.49 7.40
C SER A 106 -10.39 -7.18 6.06
N LEU A 107 -9.32 -7.46 5.30
CA LEU A 107 -9.41 -8.22 4.04
C LEU A 107 -9.90 -9.65 4.27
N ILE A 108 -9.35 -10.39 5.24
CA ILE A 108 -9.83 -11.74 5.59
C ILE A 108 -11.30 -11.70 5.99
N ARG A 109 -11.69 -10.73 6.82
CA ARG A 109 -13.09 -10.56 7.22
C ARG A 109 -13.98 -10.34 6.02
N LEU A 110 -13.62 -9.44 5.11
CA LEU A 110 -14.37 -9.17 3.88
C LEU A 110 -14.42 -10.39 2.95
N GLY A 111 -13.30 -11.09 2.80
CA GLY A 111 -13.17 -12.28 1.98
C GLY A 111 -14.06 -13.43 2.45
N SER A 112 -14.41 -13.45 3.74
CA SER A 112 -15.32 -14.42 4.36
C SER A 112 -16.81 -14.04 4.35
N ILE A 113 -17.19 -12.88 3.78
CA ILE A 113 -18.58 -12.45 3.72
C ILE A 113 -19.27 -13.08 2.50
N PRO A 114 -20.39 -13.80 2.69
CA PRO A 114 -21.18 -14.31 1.57
C PRO A 114 -21.76 -13.20 0.69
N LEU A 115 -21.86 -13.46 -0.61
CA LEU A 115 -22.41 -12.51 -1.59
C LEU A 115 -23.86 -12.09 -1.30
N SER A 116 -24.64 -12.94 -0.64
CA SER A 116 -26.02 -12.67 -0.26
C SER A 116 -26.17 -11.80 0.98
N SER A 117 -25.18 -11.79 1.88
CA SER A 117 -25.23 -11.12 3.19
C SER A 117 -24.30 -9.91 3.28
N LYS A 118 -24.24 -9.13 2.18
CA LYS A 118 -23.43 -7.91 2.11
C LYS A 118 -23.80 -6.94 3.24
N PRO A 119 -22.83 -6.49 4.06
CA PRO A 119 -23.12 -5.52 5.11
C PRO A 119 -23.46 -4.17 4.49
N ARG A 120 -24.34 -3.41 5.14
CA ARG A 120 -24.79 -2.09 4.63
C ARG A 120 -23.66 -1.08 4.50
N ASP A 121 -22.61 -1.24 5.30
CA ASP A 121 -21.42 -0.38 5.34
C ASP A 121 -20.24 -0.94 4.53
N LEU A 122 -20.44 -1.95 3.68
CA LEU A 122 -19.39 -2.57 2.87
C LEU A 122 -18.55 -1.55 2.09
N SER A 123 -19.20 -0.59 1.42
CA SER A 123 -18.51 0.46 0.66
C SER A 123 -17.64 1.34 1.55
N ARG A 124 -18.08 1.60 2.78
CA ARG A 124 -17.31 2.36 3.78
C ARG A 124 -16.10 1.54 4.25
N GLN A 125 -16.26 0.24 4.48
CA GLN A 125 -15.18 -0.66 4.88
C GLN A 125 -14.11 -0.77 3.78
N LEU A 126 -14.52 -1.02 2.52
CA LEU A 126 -13.60 -1.06 1.37
C LEU A 126 -12.83 0.26 1.20
N LYS A 127 -13.52 1.40 1.31
CA LYS A 127 -12.90 2.73 1.23
C LYS A 127 -11.93 3.01 2.38
N ASP A 128 -12.23 2.51 3.57
CA ASP A 128 -11.34 2.63 4.73
C ASP A 128 -10.05 1.84 4.54
N ILE A 129 -10.14 0.58 4.07
CA ILE A 129 -8.97 -0.24 3.73
C ILE A 129 -8.14 0.42 2.62
N SER A 130 -8.79 0.89 1.55
CA SER A 130 -8.13 1.62 0.45
C SER A 130 -7.35 2.84 0.97
N ARG A 131 -7.96 3.61 1.89
CA ARG A 131 -7.30 4.75 2.54
C ARG A 131 -6.09 4.33 3.38
N LYS A 132 -6.20 3.23 4.13
CA LYS A 132 -5.08 2.69 4.93
C LYS A 132 -3.93 2.24 4.02
N ILE A 133 -4.22 1.53 2.93
CA ILE A 133 -3.22 1.14 1.92
C ILE A 133 -2.55 2.39 1.32
N TYR A 134 -3.33 3.40 0.89
CA TYR A 134 -2.77 4.64 0.32
C TYR A 134 -1.84 5.40 1.29
N ARG A 135 -2.21 5.45 2.58
CA ARG A 135 -1.36 6.06 3.62
C ARG A 135 -0.03 5.32 3.81
N MET A 136 -0.03 4.02 3.58
CA MET A 136 1.17 3.18 3.67
C MET A 136 2.00 3.23 2.37
N THR A 137 1.39 3.30 1.19
CA THR A 137 2.15 3.40 -0.08
C THR A 137 2.83 4.74 -0.28
N THR A 138 2.30 5.81 0.34
CA THR A 138 2.94 7.13 0.39
C THR A 138 4.14 7.21 1.37
N TYR A 139 4.48 6.10 2.02
CA TYR A 139 5.61 5.99 2.94
C TYR A 139 6.80 5.26 2.29
N ASP A 140 7.91 5.97 2.11
CA ASP A 140 9.11 5.52 1.38
C ASP A 140 9.77 4.22 1.88
N ARG A 141 9.47 3.77 3.11
CA ARG A 141 10.06 2.54 3.69
C ARG A 141 9.02 1.46 3.99
N CYS A 142 7.81 1.61 3.47
CA CYS A 142 6.77 0.59 3.62
C CYS A 142 7.13 -0.67 2.82
N PRO A 143 6.89 -1.89 3.33
CA PRO A 143 6.78 -3.05 2.45
C PRO A 143 5.71 -2.81 1.39
N SER A 144 5.90 -3.36 0.19
CA SER A 144 4.93 -3.22 -0.90
C SER A 144 3.59 -3.87 -0.51
N LEU A 145 2.53 -3.06 -0.44
CA LEU A 145 1.15 -3.55 -0.21
C LEU A 145 0.43 -3.85 -1.54
N LEU A 146 1.18 -4.26 -2.56
CA LEU A 146 0.63 -4.52 -3.89
C LEU A 146 -0.37 -5.66 -3.84
N GLN A 147 -0.05 -6.74 -3.12
CA GLN A 147 -0.92 -7.90 -3.00
C GLN A 147 -2.24 -7.55 -2.31
N GLU A 148 -2.19 -6.82 -1.20
CA GLU A 148 -3.37 -6.35 -0.45
C GLU A 148 -4.21 -5.40 -1.30
N SER A 149 -3.57 -4.55 -2.10
CA SER A 149 -4.25 -3.66 -3.04
C SER A 149 -4.96 -4.43 -4.14
N LEU A 150 -4.31 -5.43 -4.76
CA LEU A 150 -4.90 -6.26 -5.79
C LEU A 150 -6.05 -7.11 -5.25
N LEU A 151 -5.89 -7.65 -4.04
CA LEU A 151 -6.94 -8.40 -3.35
C LEU A 151 -8.15 -7.52 -3.03
N LEU A 152 -7.92 -6.29 -2.54
CA LEU A 152 -8.97 -5.32 -2.30
C LEU A 152 -9.76 -5.01 -3.57
N SER A 153 -9.06 -4.72 -4.69
CA SER A 153 -9.70 -4.47 -5.98
C SER A 153 -10.48 -5.70 -6.49
N THR A 154 -9.96 -6.90 -6.23
CA THR A 154 -10.65 -8.15 -6.56
C THR A 154 -11.96 -8.28 -5.79
N TYR A 155 -11.94 -8.08 -4.47
CA TYR A 155 -13.16 -8.14 -3.66
C TYR A 155 -14.15 -7.04 -4.04
N GLU A 156 -13.68 -5.82 -4.32
CA GLU A 156 -14.53 -4.74 -4.79
C GLU A 156 -15.26 -5.13 -6.08
N TYR A 157 -14.56 -5.75 -7.03
CA TYR A 157 -15.18 -6.20 -8.27
C TYR A 157 -16.16 -7.37 -8.04
N ILE A 158 -15.80 -8.37 -7.23
CA ILE A 158 -16.69 -9.48 -6.86
C ILE A 158 -17.97 -8.97 -6.21
N PHE A 159 -17.87 -8.04 -5.25
CA PHE A 159 -19.03 -7.48 -4.57
C PHE A 159 -19.86 -6.57 -5.47
N ALA A 160 -19.26 -5.91 -6.47
CA ALA A 160 -20.00 -5.12 -7.44
C ALA A 160 -20.70 -5.99 -8.51
N SER A 161 -20.20 -7.19 -8.76
CA SER A 161 -20.69 -8.06 -9.82
C SER A 161 -22.10 -8.60 -9.55
N PRO A 162 -22.97 -8.66 -10.58
CA PRO A 162 -24.22 -9.38 -10.49
C PRO A 162 -23.95 -10.87 -10.33
N HIS A 163 -24.75 -11.54 -9.51
CA HIS A 163 -24.59 -12.98 -9.25
C HIS A 163 -25.94 -13.68 -9.26
N ASP A 164 -25.94 -14.94 -9.67
CA ASP A 164 -27.11 -15.80 -9.56
C ASP A 164 -27.35 -16.16 -8.08
N ARG A 165 -28.63 -16.28 -7.67
CA ARG A 165 -29.01 -16.53 -6.27
C ARG A 165 -28.41 -17.81 -5.72
N LYS A 166 -28.23 -18.82 -6.58
CA LYS A 166 -27.60 -20.10 -6.23
C LYS A 166 -26.16 -19.95 -5.75
N PHE A 167 -25.46 -18.87 -6.12
CA PHE A 167 -24.10 -18.57 -5.69
C PHE A 167 -24.04 -17.57 -4.52
N GLY A 168 -25.19 -17.17 -3.97
CA GLY A 168 -25.25 -16.15 -2.92
C GLY A 168 -24.55 -16.55 -1.61
N ASN A 169 -24.32 -17.85 -1.38
CA ASN A 169 -23.62 -18.33 -0.19
C ASN A 169 -22.09 -18.33 -0.36
N LEU A 170 -21.59 -18.14 -1.58
CA LEU A 170 -20.15 -18.08 -1.83
C LEU A 170 -19.54 -16.82 -1.24
N CYS A 171 -18.34 -16.97 -0.70
CA CYS A 171 -17.53 -15.86 -0.24
C CYS A 171 -16.43 -15.54 -1.27
N PRO A 172 -15.95 -14.29 -1.35
CA PRO A 172 -14.85 -13.94 -2.25
C PRO A 172 -13.60 -14.82 -2.07
N ASP A 173 -13.28 -15.25 -0.85
CA ASP A 173 -12.14 -16.14 -0.60
C ASP A 173 -12.30 -17.52 -1.22
N GLU A 174 -13.51 -18.06 -1.24
CA GLU A 174 -13.81 -19.35 -1.86
C GLU A 174 -13.68 -19.24 -3.38
N ILE A 175 -14.20 -18.17 -3.97
CA ILE A 175 -14.09 -17.88 -5.40
C ILE A 175 -12.63 -17.74 -5.81
N CYS A 176 -11.86 -16.91 -5.10
CA CYS A 176 -10.42 -16.76 -5.32
C CYS A 176 -9.66 -18.08 -5.07
N GLY A 177 -10.12 -18.91 -4.12
CA GLY A 177 -9.59 -20.25 -3.86
C GLY A 177 -9.75 -21.17 -5.07
N MET A 178 -10.96 -21.27 -5.62
CA MET A 178 -11.27 -22.08 -6.80
C MET A 178 -10.50 -21.62 -8.05
N LEU A 179 -10.38 -20.30 -8.26
CA LEU A 179 -9.59 -19.75 -9.37
C LEU A 179 -8.12 -20.13 -9.26
N ARG A 180 -7.55 -20.07 -8.05
CA ARG A 180 -6.15 -20.47 -7.81
C ARG A 180 -5.93 -21.97 -7.98
N GLN A 181 -6.90 -22.79 -7.59
CA GLN A 181 -6.86 -24.24 -7.84
C GLN A 181 -6.86 -24.55 -9.35
N ASN A 182 -7.51 -23.70 -10.16
CA ASN A 182 -7.48 -23.74 -11.62
C ASN A 182 -6.26 -23.02 -12.24
N GLY A 183 -5.23 -22.71 -11.44
CA GLY A 183 -3.95 -22.19 -11.94
C GLY A 183 -3.88 -20.67 -12.13
N VAL A 184 -4.93 -19.91 -11.79
CA VAL A 184 -4.87 -18.44 -11.89
C VAL A 184 -3.93 -17.88 -10.81
N PRO A 185 -2.89 -17.12 -11.18
CA PRO A 185 -1.99 -16.54 -10.20
C PRO A 185 -2.67 -15.41 -9.40
N GLN A 186 -2.23 -15.21 -8.15
CA GLN A 186 -2.83 -14.25 -7.22
C GLN A 186 -2.92 -12.83 -7.80
N GLU A 187 -1.91 -12.41 -8.57
CA GLU A 187 -1.84 -11.08 -9.17
C GLU A 187 -2.86 -10.88 -10.30
N SER A 188 -3.34 -11.97 -10.89
CA SER A 188 -4.30 -11.96 -11.99
C SER A 188 -5.75 -12.04 -11.56
N LEU A 189 -6.01 -12.29 -10.27
CA LEU A 189 -7.38 -12.43 -9.76
C LEU A 189 -8.22 -11.17 -10.00
N CYS A 190 -7.63 -9.98 -9.96
CA CYS A 190 -8.37 -8.73 -10.17
C CYS A 190 -8.85 -8.52 -11.61
N TYR A 191 -8.32 -9.28 -12.57
CA TYR A 191 -8.64 -9.16 -14.00
C TYR A 191 -9.64 -10.20 -14.52
N GLN A 192 -10.12 -11.11 -13.65
CA GLN A 192 -11.08 -12.14 -14.06
C GLN A 192 -12.47 -11.54 -14.30
N ASN A 193 -13.25 -12.17 -15.18
CA ASN A 193 -14.62 -11.73 -15.48
C ASN A 193 -15.61 -12.29 -14.45
N TYR A 194 -15.68 -11.65 -13.27
CA TYR A 194 -16.55 -12.09 -12.19
C TYR A 194 -18.04 -12.02 -12.53
N GLU A 195 -18.47 -11.12 -13.41
CA GLU A 195 -19.86 -11.04 -13.87
C GLU A 195 -20.29 -12.33 -14.59
N SER A 196 -19.40 -12.88 -15.43
CA SER A 196 -19.68 -14.13 -16.15
C SER A 196 -19.56 -15.35 -15.25
N ILE A 197 -18.52 -15.39 -14.40
CA ILE A 197 -18.30 -16.45 -13.41
C ILE A 197 -19.52 -16.57 -12.48
N LEU A 198 -19.95 -15.46 -11.89
CA LEU A 198 -21.05 -15.43 -10.91
C LEU A 198 -22.43 -15.53 -11.56
N ALA A 199 -22.53 -15.38 -12.88
CA ALA A 199 -23.71 -15.76 -13.64
C ALA A 199 -23.75 -17.27 -13.97
N GLY A 200 -22.70 -18.04 -13.65
CA GLY A 200 -22.57 -19.46 -13.99
C GLY A 200 -22.41 -19.71 -15.49
N ARG A 201 -21.90 -18.71 -16.22
CA ARG A 201 -21.58 -18.80 -17.64
C ARG A 201 -20.18 -19.39 -17.81
N GLU A 202 -19.98 -20.06 -18.92
CA GLU A 202 -18.64 -20.43 -19.37
C GLU A 202 -17.82 -19.16 -19.62
N THR A 203 -16.61 -19.11 -19.07
CA THR A 203 -15.77 -17.92 -19.13
C THR A 203 -14.30 -18.28 -19.21
N VAL A 204 -13.53 -17.45 -19.91
CA VAL A 204 -12.09 -17.61 -20.09
C VAL A 204 -11.37 -17.03 -18.88
N LEU A 205 -10.43 -17.80 -18.34
CA LEU A 205 -9.52 -17.32 -17.32
C LEU A 205 -8.39 -16.49 -17.94
N TYR A 206 -7.89 -15.50 -17.21
CA TYR A 206 -6.81 -14.63 -17.69
C TYR A 206 -5.57 -14.71 -16.80
N GLU A 207 -4.40 -14.75 -17.42
CA GLU A 207 -3.10 -14.61 -16.79
C GLU A 207 -2.53 -13.23 -17.15
N PHE A 208 -2.16 -12.44 -16.14
CA PHE A 208 -1.46 -11.17 -16.31
C PHE A 208 0.01 -11.46 -16.59
N THR A 209 0.46 -11.17 -17.81
CA THR A 209 1.83 -11.49 -18.25
C THR A 209 2.51 -10.28 -18.89
N SER A 210 3.84 -10.33 -18.92
CA SER A 210 4.70 -9.36 -19.59
C SER A 210 5.49 -10.06 -20.68
N ASP A 211 5.58 -9.45 -21.87
CA ASP A 211 6.38 -9.98 -22.99
C ASP A 211 7.89 -9.72 -22.84
N GLY A 212 8.33 -9.21 -21.68
CA GLY A 212 9.72 -8.83 -21.44
C GLY A 212 10.15 -7.51 -22.11
N LYS A 213 9.28 -6.89 -22.93
CA LYS A 213 9.50 -5.58 -23.58
C LYS A 213 8.75 -4.44 -22.88
N ALA A 214 8.36 -4.67 -21.62
CA ALA A 214 7.56 -3.77 -20.78
C ALA A 214 6.09 -3.61 -21.21
N THR A 215 5.62 -4.38 -22.19
CA THR A 215 4.21 -4.42 -22.58
C THR A 215 3.46 -5.48 -21.78
N LEU A 216 2.53 -5.02 -20.95
CA LEU A 216 1.70 -5.86 -20.09
C LEU A 216 0.41 -6.22 -20.84
N TYR A 217 0.04 -7.50 -20.83
CA TYR A 217 -1.17 -7.98 -21.48
C TYR A 217 -1.80 -9.14 -20.72
N LEU A 218 -3.10 -9.33 -20.95
CA LEU A 218 -3.86 -10.46 -20.42
C LEU A 218 -3.79 -11.62 -21.42
N LYS A 219 -3.19 -12.72 -21.01
CA LYS A 219 -3.09 -13.95 -21.76
C LYS A 219 -4.27 -14.85 -21.39
N PRO A 220 -5.11 -15.29 -22.34
CA PRO A 220 -6.19 -16.23 -22.05
C PRO A 220 -5.61 -17.59 -21.65
N MET A 221 -6.25 -18.22 -20.67
CA MET A 221 -6.00 -19.56 -20.17
C MET A 221 -7.19 -20.48 -20.53
N ASP A 222 -7.50 -21.44 -19.67
CA ASP A 222 -8.60 -22.37 -19.87
C ASP A 222 -9.98 -21.72 -19.65
N HIS A 223 -10.98 -22.35 -20.26
CA HIS A 223 -12.37 -22.04 -20.02
C HIS A 223 -12.84 -22.75 -18.75
N VAL A 224 -13.54 -22.03 -17.89
CA VAL A 224 -14.16 -22.59 -16.69
C VAL A 224 -15.62 -22.20 -16.59
N ARG A 225 -16.34 -22.98 -15.80
CA ARG A 225 -17.70 -22.68 -15.40
C ARG A 225 -17.86 -22.96 -13.92
N LEU A 226 -18.44 -22.00 -13.20
CA LEU A 226 -18.82 -22.18 -11.81
C LEU A 226 -20.09 -23.03 -11.73
N GLU A 227 -20.00 -24.18 -11.07
CA GLU A 227 -21.08 -25.15 -10.96
C GLU A 227 -21.32 -25.55 -9.50
N MET A 228 -22.55 -25.95 -9.19
CA MET A 228 -22.93 -26.48 -7.89
C MET A 228 -22.89 -28.01 -7.96
N THR A 229 -21.98 -28.61 -7.19
CA THR A 229 -21.76 -30.05 -7.10
C THR A 229 -22.32 -30.60 -5.79
N SER A 230 -22.38 -31.93 -5.66
CA SER A 230 -22.80 -32.60 -4.41
C SER A 230 -21.89 -32.31 -3.22
N LYS A 231 -20.67 -31.83 -3.46
CA LYS A 231 -19.68 -31.46 -2.43
C LYS A 231 -19.64 -29.95 -2.13
N GLY A 232 -20.44 -29.14 -2.81
CA GLY A 232 -20.44 -27.68 -2.67
C GLY A 232 -20.39 -26.97 -4.02
N TYR A 233 -19.51 -25.99 -4.16
CA TYR A 233 -19.27 -25.29 -5.42
C TYR A 233 -17.91 -25.67 -5.97
N ASP A 234 -17.81 -25.75 -7.30
CA ASP A 234 -16.55 -26.00 -7.97
C ASP A 234 -16.45 -25.20 -9.27
N MET A 235 -15.24 -24.87 -9.69
CA MET A 235 -14.98 -24.30 -11.01
C MET A 235 -14.49 -25.42 -11.93
N ALA A 236 -15.43 -25.96 -12.70
CA ALA A 236 -15.17 -27.06 -13.63
C ALA A 236 -14.54 -26.51 -14.92
N PRO A 237 -13.42 -27.08 -15.40
CA PRO A 237 -12.87 -26.76 -16.71
C PRO A 237 -13.80 -27.27 -17.81
N THR A 238 -14.13 -26.41 -18.77
CA THR A 238 -15.12 -26.69 -19.82
C THR A 238 -14.52 -27.24 -21.11
N GLY A 239 -13.20 -27.50 -21.13
CA GLY A 239 -12.44 -27.98 -22.30
C GLY A 239 -11.62 -26.88 -22.97
N LEU A 240 -10.65 -27.29 -23.81
CA LEU A 240 -9.73 -26.39 -24.52
C LEU A 240 -10.50 -25.32 -25.32
N PRO A 241 -9.94 -24.10 -25.46
CA PRO A 241 -10.57 -23.05 -26.24
C PRO A 241 -10.90 -23.57 -27.64
N PRO A 242 -12.05 -23.19 -28.23
CA PRO A 242 -12.24 -23.40 -29.66
C PRO A 242 -11.07 -22.71 -30.35
N ALA A 243 -10.22 -23.51 -31.02
CA ALA A 243 -9.10 -23.00 -31.78
C ALA A 243 -9.64 -21.91 -32.70
N ARG A 244 -9.33 -20.65 -32.41
CA ARG A 244 -9.52 -19.58 -33.38
C ARG A 244 -8.61 -19.94 -34.53
N THR A 245 -9.19 -20.49 -35.59
CA THR A 245 -8.60 -20.51 -36.91
C THR A 245 -8.25 -19.07 -37.23
N VAL A 246 -6.97 -18.75 -37.06
CA VAL A 246 -6.38 -17.52 -37.57
C VAL A 246 -6.57 -17.61 -39.09
N PRO A 247 -7.36 -16.72 -39.74
CA PRO A 247 -7.29 -16.62 -41.17
C PRO A 247 -5.91 -16.04 -41.48
N SER A 248 -5.03 -16.86 -42.05
CA SER A 248 -3.84 -16.36 -42.75
C SER A 248 -4.32 -15.55 -43.96
N PRO A 249 -4.00 -14.26 -44.11
CA PRO A 249 -4.21 -13.58 -45.37
C PRO A 249 -2.91 -13.69 -46.16
N THR A 250 -2.86 -14.69 -47.04
CA THR A 250 -2.11 -14.55 -48.29
C THR A 250 -2.82 -13.49 -49.13
N GLU A 251 -2.00 -12.65 -49.76
CA GLU A 251 -2.35 -11.51 -50.60
C GLU A 251 -3.47 -11.81 -51.63
N SER A 252 -4.48 -10.93 -51.70
CA SER A 252 -5.03 -10.47 -52.98
C SER A 252 -5.89 -9.22 -52.77
N MET A 253 -5.62 -8.22 -53.61
CA MET A 253 -6.15 -6.85 -53.64
C MET A 253 -7.67 -6.71 -53.79
N GLU A 254 -8.12 -5.53 -53.35
CA GLU A 254 -9.28 -4.75 -53.85
C GLU A 254 -10.71 -5.24 -53.55
N ASN A 255 -11.32 -4.66 -52.51
CA ASN A 255 -12.23 -3.51 -52.64
C ASN A 255 -12.90 -3.18 -51.29
N THR A 256 -12.64 -1.98 -50.76
CA THR A 256 -13.36 -1.34 -49.63
C THR A 256 -14.81 -0.96 -50.01
N PRO A 257 -15.73 -0.83 -49.03
CA PRO A 257 -15.97 0.50 -48.48
C PRO A 257 -15.88 0.59 -46.95
N GLN A 258 -15.46 1.77 -46.51
CA GLN A 258 -15.12 2.19 -45.15
C GLN A 258 -16.35 2.43 -44.25
N LEU A 259 -16.17 2.27 -42.93
CA LEU A 259 -16.85 3.09 -41.94
C LEU A 259 -15.96 3.24 -40.70
N SER A 260 -15.16 4.32 -40.68
CA SER A 260 -14.35 4.73 -39.53
C SER A 260 -14.92 6.01 -38.93
N GLU A 261 -15.52 5.93 -37.75
CA GLU A 261 -15.81 7.12 -36.94
C GLU A 261 -14.67 7.36 -35.95
N LYS A 262 -13.98 8.48 -36.21
CA LYS A 262 -12.87 9.01 -35.45
C LYS A 262 -13.43 10.03 -34.46
N ILE A 263 -13.45 9.70 -33.17
CA ILE A 263 -13.81 10.65 -32.11
C ILE A 263 -12.66 11.65 -31.93
N GLY A 264 -12.97 12.93 -32.18
CA GLY A 264 -12.02 14.04 -32.24
C GLY A 264 -11.39 14.40 -30.90
N LYS A 265 -10.05 14.47 -30.89
CA LYS A 265 -9.27 15.24 -29.91
C LYS A 265 -9.16 16.69 -30.41
N THR A 266 -9.81 17.63 -29.71
CA THR A 266 -9.50 19.05 -29.84
C THR A 266 -8.30 19.40 -28.95
N ARG A 267 -7.13 19.58 -29.58
CA ARG A 267 -6.02 20.35 -29.01
C ARG A 267 -5.66 21.45 -30.02
N LYS A 268 -5.91 22.71 -29.65
CA LYS A 268 -5.51 23.88 -30.42
C LYS A 268 -4.12 24.33 -29.95
N ALA A 269 -3.15 24.27 -30.84
CA ALA A 269 -1.80 24.80 -30.66
C ALA A 269 -1.75 26.33 -30.89
N ARG A 270 -0.70 26.95 -30.35
CA ARG A 270 -0.42 28.38 -30.28
C ARG A 270 0.79 28.71 -31.16
N SER A 271 0.75 29.80 -31.94
CA SER A 271 1.91 30.59 -32.47
C SER A 271 1.36 31.58 -33.52
N GLY A 272 1.74 32.86 -33.64
CA GLY A 272 2.77 33.68 -33.02
C GLY A 272 2.69 35.14 -33.52
N GLU A 273 3.16 36.07 -32.66
CA GLU A 273 3.94 37.33 -32.89
C GLU A 273 3.54 38.33 -34.00
N LYS A 274 3.65 39.68 -33.93
CA LYS A 274 4.07 40.82 -33.05
C LYS A 274 3.92 42.11 -33.96
N PRO A 275 4.32 43.38 -33.62
CA PRO A 275 4.46 44.12 -32.36
C PRO A 275 3.99 45.63 -32.36
N ALA A 276 4.07 46.26 -31.18
CA ALA A 276 4.59 47.61 -30.86
C ALA A 276 3.77 48.94 -30.92
N LYS A 277 3.67 49.55 -29.71
CA LYS A 277 4.14 50.90 -29.27
C LYS A 277 3.15 52.09 -29.10
N GLY A 278 3.26 52.68 -27.90
CA GLY A 278 3.03 54.10 -27.55
C GLY A 278 1.61 54.43 -27.07
N ALA A 279 1.33 55.28 -26.08
CA ALA A 279 2.07 56.08 -25.11
C ALA A 279 1.01 56.67 -24.14
N GLY A 280 1.36 57.06 -22.93
CA GLY A 280 0.53 58.01 -22.14
C GLY A 280 0.38 57.72 -20.65
N LYS A 281 1.29 58.28 -19.85
CA LYS A 281 1.11 58.53 -18.41
C LYS A 281 0.41 59.88 -18.21
N SER A 282 -0.48 59.99 -17.20
CA SER A 282 -0.76 61.14 -16.29
C SER A 282 -2.26 61.18 -15.94
N LYS A 283 -2.76 61.59 -14.77
CA LYS A 283 -2.24 62.03 -13.46
C LYS A 283 -3.47 62.08 -12.50
N LYS A 284 -3.21 61.94 -11.18
CA LYS A 284 -3.90 62.49 -9.97
C LYS A 284 -5.20 63.29 -10.20
N GLY A 285 -6.31 63.06 -9.50
CA GLY A 285 -6.53 63.17 -8.05
C GLY A 285 -7.96 63.70 -7.76
N PRO A 286 -8.43 63.80 -6.49
CA PRO A 286 -9.82 63.57 -6.05
C PRO A 286 -10.67 64.84 -5.80
N LYS A 287 -11.99 64.68 -5.57
CA LYS A 287 -12.86 65.44 -4.62
C LYS A 287 -14.30 64.86 -4.58
N ILE A 288 -14.75 64.37 -3.42
CA ILE A 288 -15.75 64.95 -2.48
C ILE A 288 -17.17 65.05 -3.05
N GLY A 289 -18.09 64.36 -2.37
CA GLY A 289 -19.54 64.42 -2.46
C GLY A 289 -20.11 63.39 -1.50
#